data_AF-A0A2M7WZV5-F1
#
_entry.id   AF-A0A2M7WZV5-F1
#
_cell.length_a   1.000
_cell.length_b   1.000
_cell.length_c   1.000
_cell.angle_alpha   90.00
_cell.angle_beta   90.00
_cell.angle_gamma   90.00
#
_symmetry.space_group_name_H-M   'P 1'
#
loop_
_entity.id
_entity.type
_entity.pdbx_description
1 polymer ?
#
loop_
_entity_poly.entity_id
_entity_poly.type
_entity_poly.pdbx_seq_one_letter_code
_entity_poly.pdbx_strand_id
1 'polypeptide(L)'
;MLMAQYHKIPQNVTTYQGRIIGKFTAKQFIFLAVGGIIAFLVFNTELPGNIKIPISIVSIGSSLIFAVLNYEGRSADMWIQSFINAVYATTQMRWKKRIKPIAFTMPGYHPHRQASGPRKRTTSELNRYLDLRGRANPKSDLSKEEQTIVDRIRKINTDQKKQSIANNTSTNGT
;
A
#
# COMPACT_ATOMS: atom_id res chain seq x y z
N MET A 1 -31.28 -6.15 -16.79
CA MET A 1 -30.49 -6.74 -15.68
C MET A 1 -29.15 -7.17 -16.26
N LEU A 2 -28.15 -6.27 -16.29
CA LEU A 2 -26.82 -6.57 -16.81
C LEU A 2 -25.86 -6.61 -15.62
N MET A 3 -25.46 -7.82 -15.25
CA MET A 3 -24.48 -8.09 -14.19
C MET A 3 -23.09 -7.82 -14.75
N ALA A 4 -22.41 -6.80 -14.25
CA ALA A 4 -21.01 -6.54 -14.59
C ALA A 4 -20.16 -7.70 -14.04
N GLN A 5 -19.64 -8.52 -14.95
CA GLN A 5 -18.68 -9.58 -14.68
C GLN A 5 -17.41 -8.96 -14.08
N TYR A 6 -17.12 -9.29 -12.84
CA TYR A 6 -15.89 -8.92 -12.15
C TYR A 6 -14.71 -9.62 -12.83
N HIS A 7 -13.93 -8.91 -13.65
CA HIS A 7 -12.65 -9.43 -14.12
C HIS A 7 -11.62 -9.27 -12.99
N LYS A 8 -11.09 -10.39 -12.50
CA LYS A 8 -9.96 -10.37 -11.55
C LYS A 8 -8.82 -9.57 -12.17
N ILE A 9 -8.39 -8.52 -11.49
CA ILE A 9 -7.16 -7.81 -11.84
C ILE A 9 -6.03 -8.83 -11.81
N PRO A 10 -5.21 -8.96 -12.87
CA PRO A 10 -4.08 -9.88 -12.87
C PRO A 10 -3.17 -9.52 -11.69
N GLN A 11 -3.11 -10.41 -10.70
CA GLN A 11 -2.12 -10.32 -9.64
C GLN A 11 -0.75 -10.43 -10.30
N ASN A 12 0.09 -9.43 -10.10
CA ASN A 12 1.39 -9.36 -10.72
C ASN A 12 2.26 -10.50 -10.17
N VAL A 13 2.40 -11.59 -10.93
CA VAL A 13 3.29 -12.73 -10.63
C VAL A 13 4.73 -12.46 -11.11
N THR A 14 5.17 -11.20 -11.12
CA THR A 14 6.54 -10.81 -11.50
C THR A 14 7.62 -11.33 -10.54
N THR A 15 7.27 -12.19 -9.58
CA THR A 15 8.23 -13.07 -8.88
C THR A 15 8.83 -14.15 -9.79
N TYR A 16 8.95 -13.90 -11.09
CA TYR A 16 9.99 -14.55 -11.88
C TYR A 16 11.32 -13.88 -11.52
N GLN A 17 11.81 -14.17 -10.31
CA GLN A 17 13.19 -13.92 -9.95
C GLN A 17 14.06 -14.56 -11.03
N GLY A 18 14.84 -13.74 -11.75
CA GLY A 18 15.68 -14.13 -12.88
C GLY A 18 16.62 -15.27 -12.53
N ARG A 19 16.14 -16.50 -12.67
CA ARG A 19 16.96 -17.70 -12.67
C ARG A 19 17.60 -17.75 -14.04
N ILE A 20 18.88 -17.43 -14.09
CA ILE A 20 19.64 -17.37 -15.36
C ILE A 20 20.08 -18.79 -15.77
N ILE A 21 20.29 -19.70 -14.81
CA ILE A 21 20.63 -21.10 -15.08
C ILE A 21 19.70 -22.02 -14.29
N GLY A 22 18.64 -22.50 -14.95
CA GLY A 22 17.71 -23.50 -14.40
C GLY A 22 17.00 -23.04 -13.11
N LYS A 23 17.40 -23.62 -11.96
CA LYS A 23 16.86 -23.29 -10.62
C LYS A 23 17.63 -22.17 -9.90
N PHE A 24 18.85 -21.84 -10.34
CA PHE A 24 19.74 -20.95 -9.61
C PHE A 24 19.63 -19.50 -10.10
N THR A 25 19.74 -18.56 -9.16
CA THR A 25 19.90 -17.14 -9.47
C THR A 25 21.32 -16.86 -9.98
N ALA A 26 21.50 -15.78 -10.73
CA ALA A 26 22.83 -15.38 -11.26
C ALA A 26 23.90 -15.33 -10.16
N LYS A 27 23.55 -14.79 -8.99
CA LYS A 27 24.44 -14.68 -7.84
C LYS A 27 24.82 -16.04 -7.27
N GLN A 28 23.87 -16.98 -7.18
CA GLN A 28 24.16 -18.34 -6.69
C GLN A 28 25.10 -19.11 -7.60
N PHE A 29 24.95 -18.93 -8.92
CA PHE A 29 25.87 -19.52 -9.87
C PHE A 29 27.29 -18.97 -9.71
N ILE A 30 27.45 -17.68 -9.41
CA ILE A 30 28.76 -17.09 -9.13
C ILE A 30 29.39 -17.70 -7.87
N PHE A 31 28.62 -17.90 -6.80
CA PHE A 31 29.16 -18.58 -5.60
C PHE A 31 29.62 -20.00 -5.90
N LEU A 32 28.87 -20.74 -6.73
CA LEU A 32 29.24 -22.08 -7.20
C LEU A 32 30.54 -22.04 -8.03
N ALA A 33 30.64 -21.11 -8.98
CA ALA A 33 31.80 -20.95 -9.83
C ALA A 33 33.05 -20.59 -9.02
N VAL A 34 32.94 -19.64 -8.08
CA VAL A 34 34.06 -19.24 -7.22
C VAL A 34 34.53 -20.41 -6.35
N GLY A 35 33.61 -21.15 -5.73
CA GLY A 35 33.98 -22.32 -4.91
C GLY A 35 34.62 -23.44 -5.72
N GLY A 36 34.14 -23.66 -6.96
CA GLY A 36 34.74 -24.60 -7.91
C GLY A 36 36.14 -24.17 -8.36
N ILE A 37 36.34 -22.90 -8.67
CA ILE A 37 37.66 -22.34 -9.04
C ILE A 37 38.63 -22.46 -7.86
N ILE A 38 38.22 -22.13 -6.64
CA ILE A 38 39.06 -22.28 -5.45
C ILE A 38 39.42 -23.76 -5.23
N ALA A 39 38.44 -24.66 -5.33
CA ALA A 39 38.69 -26.09 -5.20
C ALA A 39 39.66 -26.61 -6.27
N PHE A 40 39.55 -26.11 -7.52
CA PHE A 40 40.45 -26.42 -8.62
C PHE A 40 41.87 -25.87 -8.39
N LEU A 41 41.99 -24.63 -7.90
CA LEU A 41 43.29 -24.03 -7.59
C LEU A 41 44.00 -24.80 -6.47
N VAL A 42 43.30 -25.10 -5.37
CA VAL A 42 43.82 -25.97 -4.29
C VAL A 42 44.21 -27.34 -4.83
N PHE A 43 43.45 -27.86 -5.79
CA PHE A 43 43.75 -29.13 -6.42
C PHE A 43 44.93 -29.06 -7.39
N ASN A 44 45.39 -27.89 -7.83
CA ASN A 44 46.59 -27.75 -8.64
C ASN A 44 47.85 -27.49 -7.81
N THR A 45 47.72 -27.12 -6.53
CA THR A 45 48.87 -26.92 -5.63
C THR A 45 49.53 -28.26 -5.27
N GLU A 46 50.86 -28.23 -5.05
CA GLU A 46 51.70 -29.33 -4.56
C GLU A 46 51.50 -29.66 -3.06
N LEU A 47 50.26 -29.54 -2.56
CA LEU A 47 49.93 -29.92 -1.19
C LEU A 47 49.87 -31.46 -1.06
N PRO A 48 50.20 -32.02 0.12
CA PRO A 48 50.04 -33.45 0.39
C PRO A 48 48.59 -33.90 0.11
N GLY A 49 48.43 -35.03 -0.57
CA GLY A 49 47.11 -35.54 -1.00
C GLY A 49 46.09 -35.65 0.15
N ASN A 50 46.55 -36.01 1.34
CA ASN A 50 45.74 -36.16 2.55
C ASN A 50 45.11 -34.84 3.02
N ILE A 51 45.72 -33.70 2.71
CA ILE A 51 45.25 -32.36 3.10
C ILE A 51 44.49 -31.71 1.93
N LYS A 52 44.97 -31.91 0.71
CA LYS A 52 44.40 -31.35 -0.51
C LYS A 52 42.97 -31.82 -0.76
N ILE A 53 42.73 -33.13 -0.67
CA ILE A 53 41.40 -33.73 -0.93
C ILE A 53 40.32 -33.15 0.02
N PRO A 54 40.49 -33.17 1.36
CA PRO A 54 39.45 -32.65 2.24
C PRO A 54 39.24 -31.13 2.05
N ILE A 55 40.29 -30.34 1.82
CA ILE A 55 40.13 -28.90 1.58
C ILE A 55 39.34 -28.63 0.29
N SER A 56 39.66 -29.32 -0.81
CA SER A 56 38.91 -29.18 -2.07
C SER A 56 37.44 -29.60 -1.90
N ILE A 57 37.18 -30.69 -1.17
CA ILE A 57 35.81 -31.16 -0.88
C ILE A 57 35.04 -30.14 -0.03
N VAL A 58 35.65 -29.60 1.03
CA VAL A 58 35.00 -28.61 1.89
C VAL A 58 34.75 -27.30 1.14
N SER A 59 35.69 -26.87 0.29
CA SER A 59 35.52 -25.67 -0.55
C SER A 59 34.34 -25.82 -1.52
N ILE A 60 34.27 -26.93 -2.24
CA ILE A 60 33.18 -27.14 -3.22
C ILE A 60 31.85 -27.47 -2.53
N GLY A 61 31.89 -28.21 -1.43
CA GLY A 61 30.72 -28.58 -0.64
C GLY A 61 30.08 -27.38 0.03
N SER A 62 30.87 -26.51 0.67
CA SER A 62 30.37 -25.26 1.26
C SER A 62 29.73 -24.36 0.20
N SER A 63 30.38 -24.21 -0.94
CA SER A 63 29.86 -23.44 -2.08
C SER A 63 28.54 -23.99 -2.60
N LEU A 64 28.40 -25.32 -2.73
CA LEU A 64 27.16 -25.96 -3.15
C LEU A 64 26.02 -25.72 -2.14
N ILE A 65 26.31 -25.83 -0.85
CA ILE A 65 25.35 -25.57 0.24
C ILE A 65 24.84 -24.12 0.16
N PHE A 66 25.75 -23.15 0.02
CA PHE A 66 25.38 -21.73 -0.11
C PHE A 66 24.60 -21.40 -1.39
N ALA A 67 24.91 -22.07 -2.51
CA ALA A 67 24.19 -21.87 -3.77
C ALA A 67 22.78 -22.48 -3.76
N VAL A 68 22.60 -23.64 -3.12
CA VAL A 68 21.32 -24.38 -3.07
C VAL A 68 20.38 -23.87 -1.98
N LEU A 69 20.90 -23.32 -0.89
CA LEU A 69 20.09 -22.75 0.20
C LEU A 69 19.30 -21.52 -0.29
N ASN A 70 18.09 -21.78 -0.74
CA ASN A 70 17.07 -20.79 -1.05
C ASN A 70 15.87 -21.05 -0.15
N TYR A 71 15.68 -20.20 0.86
CA TYR A 71 14.60 -20.34 1.82
C TYR A 71 13.49 -19.34 1.49
N GLU A 72 12.27 -19.84 1.25
CA GLU A 72 11.03 -19.05 1.15
C GLU A 72 11.11 -17.82 0.21
N GLY A 73 11.78 -17.97 -0.94
CA GLY A 73 11.89 -16.90 -1.94
C GLY A 73 12.92 -15.81 -1.65
N ARG A 74 13.73 -15.95 -0.59
CA ARG A 74 14.93 -15.13 -0.35
C ARG A 74 16.19 -15.96 -0.50
N SER A 75 17.13 -15.45 -1.29
CA SER A 75 18.44 -16.06 -1.49
C SER A 75 19.27 -16.03 -0.20
N ALA A 76 20.11 -17.06 0.04
CA ALA A 76 21.02 -17.13 1.18
C ALA A 76 21.83 -15.83 1.40
N ASP A 77 22.27 -15.16 0.34
CA ASP A 77 22.99 -13.87 0.40
C ASP A 77 22.22 -12.81 1.22
N MET A 78 20.91 -12.68 0.97
CA MET A 78 20.06 -11.73 1.69
C MET A 78 19.86 -12.13 3.14
N TRP A 79 19.84 -13.44 3.41
CA TRP A 79 19.81 -13.99 4.77
C TRP A 79 21.10 -13.66 5.53
N ILE A 80 22.26 -13.91 4.92
CA ILE A 80 23.58 -13.60 5.51
C ILE A 80 23.69 -12.10 5.80
N GLN A 81 23.34 -11.23 4.86
CA GLN A 81 23.40 -9.78 5.07
C GLN A 81 22.46 -9.32 6.18
N SER A 82 21.24 -9.84 6.21
CA SER A 82 20.26 -9.52 7.26
C SER A 82 20.71 -10.04 8.62
N PHE A 83 21.33 -11.22 8.65
CA PHE A 83 21.87 -11.81 9.86
C PHE A 83 23.04 -10.99 10.41
N ILE A 84 24.03 -10.66 9.58
CA ILE A 84 25.16 -9.79 9.97
C ILE A 84 24.63 -8.45 10.44
N ASN A 85 23.72 -7.82 9.68
CA ASN A 85 23.11 -6.57 10.09
C ASN A 85 22.34 -6.72 11.40
N ALA A 86 21.64 -7.82 11.66
CA ALA A 86 20.92 -8.05 12.91
C ALA A 86 21.87 -8.28 14.10
N VAL A 87 22.98 -9.02 13.89
CA VAL A 87 23.98 -9.30 14.93
C VAL A 87 24.73 -8.04 15.34
N TYR A 88 25.12 -7.22 14.36
CA TYR A 88 25.86 -5.97 14.61
C TYR A 88 24.96 -4.73 14.74
N ALA A 89 23.66 -4.85 14.47
CA ALA A 89 22.73 -3.76 14.69
C ALA A 89 22.69 -3.45 16.18
N THR A 90 22.93 -2.19 16.50
CA THR A 90 22.67 -1.70 17.85
C THR A 90 21.16 -1.80 18.10
N THR A 91 20.76 -2.60 19.09
CA THR A 91 19.37 -2.72 19.57
C THR A 91 18.83 -1.41 20.15
N GLN A 92 19.67 -0.37 20.26
CA GLN A 92 19.27 0.93 20.75
C GLN A 92 18.44 1.67 19.70
N MET A 93 17.12 1.63 19.88
CA MET A 93 16.19 2.49 19.18
C MET A 93 16.41 3.95 19.63
N ARG A 94 17.26 4.70 18.92
CA ARG A 94 17.42 6.14 19.14
C ARG A 94 16.21 6.85 18.55
N TRP A 95 15.34 7.39 19.41
CA TRP A 95 14.27 8.27 18.96
C TRP A 95 14.89 9.49 18.26
N LYS A 96 14.81 9.50 16.92
CA LYS A 96 15.18 10.65 16.11
C LYS A 96 13.90 11.36 15.72
N LYS A 97 13.61 12.50 16.36
CA LYS A 97 12.52 13.40 15.93
C LYS A 97 12.87 13.87 14.51
N ARG A 98 12.33 13.20 13.50
CA ARG A 98 12.44 13.64 12.12
C ARG A 98 11.44 14.76 11.96
N ILE A 99 11.92 15.99 11.82
CA ILE A 99 11.10 17.10 11.33
C ILE A 99 10.84 16.77 9.87
N LYS A 100 9.78 16.00 9.60
CA LYS A 100 9.33 15.80 8.23
C LYS A 100 8.65 17.10 7.82
N PRO A 101 9.09 17.76 6.74
CA PRO A 101 8.37 18.92 6.23
C PRO A 101 6.92 18.51 6.00
N ILE A 102 6.02 19.40 6.37
CA ILE A 102 4.58 19.23 6.18
C ILE A 102 4.37 19.00 4.69
N ALA A 103 3.54 18.03 4.30
CA ALA A 103 3.49 17.52 2.92
C ALA A 103 3.38 18.64 1.87
N PHE A 104 2.67 19.74 2.17
CA PHE A 104 2.49 20.89 1.29
C PHE A 104 3.77 21.69 0.98
N THR A 105 4.81 21.56 1.78
CA THR A 105 6.10 22.27 1.58
C THR A 105 7.09 21.53 0.68
N MET A 106 6.76 20.30 0.24
CA MET A 106 7.63 19.51 -0.62
C MET A 106 7.50 19.96 -2.09
N PRO A 107 8.62 20.14 -2.83
CA PRO A 107 8.56 20.39 -4.26
C PRO A 107 7.97 19.16 -4.97
N GLY A 108 6.87 19.34 -5.67
CA GLY A 108 6.08 18.24 -6.27
C GLY A 108 4.92 17.74 -5.41
N TYR A 109 4.61 18.41 -4.29
CA TYR A 109 3.34 18.17 -3.61
C TYR A 109 2.19 18.59 -4.51
N HIS A 110 1.48 17.60 -5.03
CA HIS A 110 0.12 17.79 -5.51
C HIS A 110 -0.80 17.41 -4.35
N PRO A 111 -1.72 18.30 -3.93
CA PRO A 111 -2.75 17.89 -2.99
C PRO A 111 -3.39 16.66 -3.60
N HIS A 112 -3.23 15.52 -2.92
CA HIS A 112 -3.90 14.30 -3.35
C HIS A 112 -5.36 14.73 -3.43
N ARG A 113 -5.92 14.68 -4.65
CA ARG A 113 -7.31 15.01 -4.88
C ARG A 113 -8.06 14.13 -3.90
N GLN A 114 -8.47 14.71 -2.77
CA GLN A 114 -9.26 13.99 -1.78
C GLN A 114 -10.40 13.48 -2.63
N ALA A 115 -10.50 12.16 -2.81
CA ALA A 115 -11.67 11.58 -3.43
C ALA A 115 -12.79 12.17 -2.61
N SER A 116 -13.51 13.11 -3.23
CA SER A 116 -14.38 14.06 -2.53
C SER A 116 -15.13 13.25 -1.49
N GLY A 117 -14.99 13.59 -0.21
CA GLY A 117 -15.74 12.93 0.86
C GLY A 117 -17.18 12.73 0.42
N PRO A 118 -17.84 11.64 0.87
CA PRO A 118 -19.00 11.03 0.19
C PRO A 118 -19.82 12.08 -0.54
N ARG A 119 -19.80 12.03 -1.88
CA ARG A 119 -20.42 13.02 -2.79
C ARG A 119 -21.66 13.60 -2.12
N LYS A 120 -21.67 14.91 -1.84
CA LYS A 120 -22.83 15.59 -1.25
C LYS A 120 -24.03 15.22 -2.11
N ARG A 121 -24.90 14.33 -1.62
CA ARG A 121 -25.99 13.77 -2.44
C ARG A 121 -26.91 14.91 -2.83
N THR A 122 -27.11 15.10 -4.13
CA THR A 122 -28.10 16.05 -4.63
C THR A 122 -29.49 15.60 -4.17
N THR A 123 -30.40 16.55 -3.97
CA THR A 123 -31.81 16.29 -3.59
C THR A 123 -32.49 15.27 -4.51
N SER A 124 -32.14 15.25 -5.80
CA SER A 124 -32.64 14.27 -6.78
C SER A 124 -32.20 12.83 -6.51
N GLU A 125 -30.93 12.61 -6.13
CA GLU A 125 -30.42 11.29 -5.77
C GLU A 125 -30.99 10.80 -4.44
N LEU A 126 -31.26 11.71 -3.51
CA LEU A 126 -31.94 11.38 -2.25
C LEU A 126 -33.38 10.93 -2.51
N ASN A 127 -34.14 11.66 -3.32
CA ASN A 127 -35.53 11.29 -3.66
C ASN A 127 -35.58 9.92 -4.36
N ARG A 128 -34.66 9.69 -5.32
CA ARG A 128 -34.53 8.39 -5.98
C ARG A 128 -34.24 7.26 -4.98
N TYR A 129 -33.41 7.51 -3.97
CA TYR A 129 -33.11 6.52 -2.93
C TYR A 129 -34.33 6.20 -2.06
N LEU A 130 -35.12 7.21 -1.68
CA LEU A 130 -36.33 7.04 -0.88
C LEU A 130 -37.39 6.25 -1.63
N ASP A 131 -37.53 6.51 -2.94
CA ASP A 131 -38.42 5.78 -3.84
C ASP A 131 -38.03 4.29 -3.95
N LEU A 132 -36.74 4.00 -4.17
CA LEU A 132 -36.20 2.63 -4.19
C LEU A 132 -36.40 1.87 -2.86
N ARG A 133 -36.44 2.59 -1.73
CA ARG A 133 -36.69 1.99 -0.41
C ARG A 133 -38.19 1.86 -0.09
N GLY A 134 -39.07 2.17 -1.04
CA GLY A 134 -40.53 2.07 -0.87
C GLY A 134 -41.14 3.17 0.00
N ARG A 135 -40.40 4.24 0.33
CA ARG A 135 -40.93 5.45 0.98
C ARG A 135 -41.13 6.55 -0.06
N ALA A 136 -41.97 6.25 -1.05
CA ALA A 136 -42.16 7.09 -2.22
C ALA A 136 -42.98 8.36 -1.94
N ASN A 137 -43.69 8.44 -0.80
CA ASN A 137 -44.53 9.59 -0.53
C ASN A 137 -44.47 10.04 0.95
N PRO A 138 -43.44 10.81 1.36
CA PRO A 138 -43.37 11.32 2.71
C PRO A 138 -44.63 12.12 3.09
N LYS A 139 -45.28 12.80 2.14
CA LYS A 139 -46.48 13.61 2.43
C LYS A 139 -47.71 12.79 2.83
N SER A 140 -47.87 11.55 2.35
CA SER A 140 -49.06 10.74 2.67
C SER A 140 -49.00 10.13 4.06
N ASP A 141 -47.79 9.91 4.57
CA ASP A 141 -47.55 9.21 5.83
C ASP A 141 -47.32 10.18 7.00
N LEU A 142 -47.29 11.48 6.75
CA LEU A 142 -47.14 12.50 7.78
C LEU A 142 -48.44 12.64 8.58
N SER A 143 -48.36 12.38 9.89
CA SER A 143 -49.48 12.63 10.81
C SER A 143 -49.89 14.10 10.75
N LYS A 144 -51.17 14.39 11.01
CA LYS A 144 -51.68 15.77 11.01
C LYS A 144 -50.86 16.69 11.91
N GLU A 145 -50.39 16.18 13.05
CA GLU A 145 -49.53 16.90 13.98
C GLU A 145 -48.18 17.29 13.36
N GLU A 146 -47.54 16.36 12.65
CA GLU A 146 -46.26 16.59 11.99
C GLU A 146 -46.38 17.64 10.89
N GLN A 147 -47.50 17.66 10.15
CA GLN A 147 -47.75 18.69 9.12
C GLN A 147 -47.83 20.09 9.74
N THR A 148 -48.50 20.24 10.90
CA THR A 148 -48.56 21.55 11.58
C THR A 148 -47.19 22.04 12.04
N ILE A 149 -46.32 21.13 12.46
CA ILE A 149 -44.95 21.45 12.89
C ILE A 149 -44.12 21.89 11.69
N VAL A 150 -44.19 21.16 10.57
CA VAL A 150 -43.48 21.52 9.34
C VAL A 150 -43.92 22.88 8.80
N ASP A 151 -45.22 23.17 8.82
CA ASP A 151 -45.74 24.46 8.37
C ASP A 151 -45.30 25.61 9.28
N ARG A 152 -45.23 25.39 10.59
CA ARG A 152 -44.71 26.38 11.54
C ARG A 152 -43.23 26.69 11.26
N ILE A 153 -42.41 25.65 11.05
CA ILE A 153 -40.98 25.81 10.73
C ILE A 153 -40.80 26.56 9.41
N ARG A 154 -41.60 26.23 8.38
CA ARG A 154 -41.52 26.90 7.08
C ARG A 154 -41.88 28.38 7.18
N LYS A 155 -42.91 28.73 7.95
CA LYS A 155 -43.28 30.13 8.22
C LYS A 155 -42.14 30.88 8.88
N ILE A 156 -41.59 30.34 9.98
CA ILE A 156 -40.46 30.95 10.70
C ILE A 156 -39.28 31.23 9.76
N ASN A 157 -38.87 30.25 8.95
CA ASN A 157 -37.74 30.44 8.03
C ASN A 157 -38.02 31.48 6.93
N THR A 158 -39.28 31.55 6.46
CA THR A 158 -39.70 32.56 5.48
C THR A 158 -39.68 33.97 6.10
N ASP A 159 -40.10 34.09 7.35
CA ASP A 159 -40.07 35.36 8.09
C ASP A 159 -38.63 35.82 8.37
N GLN A 160 -37.75 34.91 8.75
CA GLN A 160 -36.32 35.17 8.91
C GLN A 160 -35.67 35.65 7.60
N LYS A 161 -36.03 35.02 6.47
CA LYS A 161 -35.58 35.45 5.15
C LYS A 161 -36.14 36.83 4.78
N LYS A 162 -37.39 37.15 5.13
CA LYS A 162 -37.98 38.47 4.86
C LYS A 162 -37.34 39.57 5.71
N GLN A 163 -37.00 39.27 6.97
CA GLN A 163 -36.28 40.19 7.85
C GLN A 163 -34.86 40.47 7.36
N SER A 164 -34.13 39.45 6.89
CA SER A 164 -32.80 39.67 6.30
C SER A 164 -32.86 40.49 5.00
N ILE A 165 -33.93 40.35 4.20
CA ILE A 165 -34.19 41.13 2.98
C ILE A 165 -34.71 42.57 3.27
N ALA A 166 -35.29 42.82 4.43
CA ALA A 166 -35.67 44.17 4.84
C ALA A 166 -34.44 44.94 5.38
N ASN A 167 -33.61 44.28 6.19
CA ASN A 167 -32.44 44.89 6.83
C ASN A 167 -31.32 45.24 5.83
N ASN A 168 -31.16 44.46 4.76
CA ASN A 168 -30.20 44.77 3.69
C ASN A 168 -30.73 45.82 2.69
N THR A 169 -32.02 46.16 2.71
CA THR A 169 -32.60 47.23 1.90
C THR A 169 -32.54 48.58 2.64
N SER A 170 -32.66 48.59 3.97
CA SER A 170 -32.52 49.81 4.79
C SER A 170 -31.07 50.29 4.97
N THR A 171 -30.08 49.49 4.56
CA THR A 171 -28.65 49.83 4.64
C THR A 171 -28.07 50.38 3.32
N ASN A 172 -28.84 50.36 2.23
CA ASN A 172 -28.43 50.88 0.91
C ASN A 172 -29.14 52.20 0.54
N GLY A 173 -29.71 52.89 1.53
CA GLY A 173 -30.47 54.14 1.36
C GLY A 173 -30.01 55.23 2.31
N THR A 174 -28.72 55.60 2.24
CA THR A 174 -28.13 56.86 2.70
C THR A 174 -26.92 57.16 1.83
#